data_AF-A0A0L8I6I0-F1
#
_entry.id   AF-A0A0L8I6I0-F1
#
_cell.length_a   1.000
_cell.length_b   1.000
_cell.length_c   1.000
_cell.angle_alpha   90.00
_cell.angle_beta   90.00
_cell.angle_gamma   90.00
#
_symmetry.space_group_name_H-M   'P 1'
#
loop_
_entity.id
_entity.type
_entity.pdbx_description
1 polymer ?
#
loop_
_entity_poly.entity_id
_entity_poly.type
_entity_poly.pdbx_seq_one_letter_code
_entity_poly.pdbx_strand_id
1 'polypeptide(L)'
;MTLIVFLMKLKMMQQVKLPDMVHHQSNTTTCGTIFNKWIDYLDVQLSFLVIWPSRKAVNDHMPPSFRAKYPICRVIVDCTEIRTETPSSLQSKSLMYSDYKSHMT
;
A
#
# COMPACT_ATOMS: atom_id res chain seq x y z
N MET A 1 12.50 5.02 -3.26
CA MET A 1 11.60 5.10 -4.43
C MET A 1 10.85 3.77 -4.64
N THR A 2 11.55 2.67 -4.44
CA THR A 2 11.29 1.49 -3.56
C THR A 2 10.38 1.60 -2.33
N LEU A 3 9.85 2.78 -2.17
CA LEU A 3 9.18 3.41 -1.08
C LEU A 3 7.69 3.56 -1.42
N ILE A 4 7.31 3.59 -2.71
CA ILE A 4 5.89 3.59 -3.11
C ILE A 4 5.20 2.27 -2.76
N VAL A 5 5.92 1.16 -2.85
CA VAL A 5 5.41 -0.17 -2.46
C VAL A 5 5.31 -0.32 -0.94
N PHE A 6 6.14 0.39 -0.17
CA PHE A 6 5.93 0.59 1.27
C PHE A 6 4.73 1.51 1.58
N LEU A 7 4.53 2.57 0.79
CA LEU A 7 3.39 3.49 0.95
C LEU A 7 2.03 2.82 0.67
N MET A 8 2.00 1.74 -0.12
CA MET A 8 0.85 0.82 -0.20
C MET A 8 0.70 -0.04 1.07
N LYS A 9 1.80 -0.54 1.65
CA LYS A 9 1.76 -1.26 2.94
C LYS A 9 1.20 -0.40 4.10
N LEU A 10 1.26 0.93 4.00
CA LEU A 10 0.76 1.90 5.00
C LEU A 10 -0.75 2.19 4.89
N LYS A 11 -1.34 2.13 3.69
CA LYS A 11 -2.80 2.28 3.52
C LYS A 11 -3.57 1.08 4.11
N MET A 12 -2.99 -0.13 4.04
CA MET A 12 -3.52 -1.33 4.69
C MET A 12 -3.32 -1.41 6.21
N MET A 13 -2.32 -0.71 6.79
CA MET A 13 -2.19 -0.61 8.25
C MET A 13 -3.30 0.27 8.88
N GLN A 14 -4.09 1.00 8.07
CA GLN A 14 -5.23 1.80 8.50
C GLN A 14 -6.52 0.96 8.70
N GLN A 15 -6.57 -0.28 8.17
CA GLN A 15 -7.65 -1.26 8.41
C GLN A 15 -7.23 -2.35 9.39
N VAL A 16 -5.92 -2.55 9.55
CA VAL A 16 -5.29 -3.46 10.51
C VAL A 16 -4.89 -2.70 11.78
N LYS A 17 -5.86 -2.13 12.50
CA LYS A 17 -5.88 -2.40 13.95
C LYS A 17 -6.52 -3.77 14.08
N LEU A 18 -5.79 -4.83 13.73
CA LEU A 18 -6.18 -6.20 14.08
C LEU A 18 -6.14 -6.26 15.60
N PRO A 19 -7.28 -6.41 16.30
CA PRO A 19 -7.27 -6.76 17.71
C PRO A 19 -6.60 -8.12 17.93
N ASP A 20 -6.44 -8.92 16.88
CA ASP A 20 -5.87 -10.27 16.96
C ASP A 20 -4.33 -10.29 17.14
N MET A 21 -3.63 -9.17 16.89
CA MET A 21 -2.23 -9.03 17.35
C MET A 21 -2.12 -8.82 18.86
N VAL A 22 -3.24 -8.58 19.56
CA VAL A 22 -3.28 -8.45 21.03
C VAL A 22 -3.39 -9.82 21.70
N HIS A 23 -3.73 -10.89 20.96
CA HIS A 23 -3.85 -12.22 21.54
C HIS A 23 -2.53 -13.00 21.64
N HIS A 24 -1.48 -12.53 20.95
CA HIS A 24 -0.11 -13.01 21.09
C HIS A 24 0.78 -11.87 21.57
N GLN A 25 1.39 -12.02 22.75
CA GLN A 25 2.28 -11.07 23.44
C GLN A 25 3.60 -10.80 22.69
N SER A 26 3.54 -10.47 21.39
CA SER A 26 4.71 -10.09 20.61
C SER A 26 4.94 -8.58 20.73
N ASN A 27 6.16 -8.20 21.12
CA ASN A 27 6.55 -6.81 21.29
C ASN A 27 6.43 -6.08 19.94
N THR A 28 5.51 -5.12 19.84
CA THR A 28 5.21 -4.33 18.63
C THR A 28 6.47 -3.69 18.02
N THR A 29 7.45 -3.35 18.85
CA THR A 29 8.75 -2.82 18.44
C THR A 29 9.59 -3.83 17.65
N THR A 30 9.52 -5.12 18.01
CA THR A 30 10.26 -6.18 17.32
C THR A 30 9.65 -6.45 15.95
N CYS A 31 8.33 -6.55 15.87
CA CYS A 31 7.61 -6.70 14.60
C CYS A 31 7.86 -5.54 13.64
N GLY A 32 7.81 -4.30 14.14
CA GLY A 32 8.13 -3.11 13.35
C GLY A 32 9.56 -3.10 12.81
N THR A 33 10.52 -3.53 13.64
CA THR A 33 11.94 -3.60 13.25
C THR A 33 12.18 -4.64 12.15
N ILE A 34 11.59 -5.83 12.29
CA ILE A 34 11.66 -6.89 11.27
C ILE A 34 11.04 -6.40 9.96
N PHE A 35 9.86 -5.78 10.05
CA PHE A 35 9.15 -5.25 8.90
C PHE A 35 9.96 -4.19 8.12
N ASN A 36 10.58 -3.24 8.84
CA ASN A 36 11.43 -2.23 8.23
C ASN A 36 12.65 -2.83 7.54
N LYS A 37 13.31 -3.83 8.17
CA LYS A 37 14.40 -4.55 7.52
C LYS A 37 13.97 -5.23 6.21
N TRP A 38 12.77 -5.79 6.17
CA TRP A 38 12.22 -6.36 4.93
C TRP A 38 11.93 -5.30 3.88
N ILE A 39 11.51 -4.10 4.26
CA ILE A 39 11.32 -2.98 3.33
C ILE A 39 12.65 -2.58 2.71
N ASP A 40 13.68 -2.40 3.53
CA ASP A 40 15.03 -2.03 3.06
C ASP A 40 15.62 -3.11 2.15
N TYR A 41 15.37 -4.39 2.46
CA TYR A 41 15.79 -5.49 1.60
C TYR A 41 15.04 -5.47 0.26
N LEU A 42 13.71 -5.36 0.29
CA LEU A 42 12.88 -5.31 -0.92
C LEU A 42 13.17 -4.07 -1.76
N ASP A 43 13.57 -2.97 -1.14
CA ASP A 43 14.01 -1.76 -1.81
C ASP A 43 15.16 -2.10 -2.77
N VAL A 44 16.24 -2.61 -2.20
CA VAL A 44 17.44 -2.96 -2.97
C VAL A 44 17.09 -3.97 -4.06
N GLN A 45 16.36 -5.04 -3.71
CA GLN A 45 16.07 -6.13 -4.63
C GLN A 45 15.09 -5.76 -5.75
N LEU A 46 14.10 -4.88 -5.51
CA LEU A 46 13.05 -4.56 -6.49
C LEU A 46 13.23 -3.19 -7.15
N SER A 47 14.29 -2.46 -6.79
CA SER A 47 14.60 -1.14 -7.36
C SER A 47 14.58 -1.09 -8.89
N PHE A 48 15.02 -2.17 -9.54
CA PHE A 48 15.06 -2.29 -11.00
C PHE A 48 13.68 -2.32 -11.67
N LEU A 49 12.62 -2.72 -10.95
CA LEU A 49 11.25 -2.77 -11.48
C LEU A 49 10.60 -1.38 -11.55
N VAL A 50 11.15 -0.40 -10.82
CA VAL A 50 10.52 0.92 -10.66
C VAL A 50 11.21 1.93 -11.57
N ILE A 51 10.80 1.97 -12.84
CA ILE A 51 11.31 2.95 -13.81
C ILE A 51 10.62 4.30 -13.60
N TRP A 52 11.41 5.34 -13.35
CA TRP A 52 10.91 6.69 -13.11
C TRP A 52 11.05 7.58 -14.33
N PRO A 53 9.96 7.84 -15.07
CA PRO A 53 10.01 8.81 -16.14
C PRO A 53 10.35 10.18 -15.56
N SER A 54 11.21 10.94 -16.24
CA SER A 54 11.57 12.29 -15.82
C SER A 54 10.32 13.19 -15.74
N ARG A 55 10.37 14.26 -14.94
CA ARG A 55 9.27 15.22 -14.87
C ARG A 55 8.87 15.73 -16.26
N LYS A 56 9.88 16.01 -17.08
CA LYS A 56 9.68 16.43 -18.47
C LYS A 56 8.94 15.37 -19.28
N ALA A 57 9.38 14.12 -19.23
CA ALA A 57 8.72 13.03 -19.95
C ALA A 57 7.26 12.87 -19.53
N VAL A 58 6.97 12.93 -18.22
CA VAL A 58 5.58 12.87 -17.73
C VAL A 58 4.75 14.02 -18.25
N ASN A 59 5.27 15.25 -18.17
CA ASN A 59 4.54 16.43 -18.64
C ASN A 59 4.28 16.34 -20.15
N ASP A 60 5.30 16.00 -20.94
CA ASP A 60 5.22 15.94 -22.40
C ASP A 60 4.17 14.92 -22.87
N HIS A 61 4.01 13.79 -22.15
CA HIS A 61 3.07 12.72 -22.51
C HIS A 61 1.74 12.77 -21.74
N MET A 62 1.54 13.74 -20.84
CA MET A 62 0.31 13.85 -20.06
C MET A 62 -0.88 14.23 -20.96
N PRO A 63 -1.99 13.46 -20.95
CA PRO A 63 -3.18 13.79 -21.72
C PRO A 63 -3.70 15.20 -21.39
N PRO A 64 -4.12 16.02 -22.37
CA PRO A 64 -4.56 17.40 -22.11
C PRO A 64 -5.70 17.50 -21.10
N SER A 65 -6.67 16.59 -21.15
CA SER A 65 -7.79 16.51 -20.20
C SER A 65 -7.31 16.25 -18.77
N PHE A 66 -6.31 15.39 -18.62
CA PHE A 66 -5.71 15.07 -17.33
C PHE A 66 -4.83 16.22 -16.84
N ARG A 67 -4.05 16.86 -17.72
CA ARG A 67 -3.23 18.03 -17.41
C ARG A 67 -4.08 19.21 -16.93
N ALA A 68 -5.23 19.42 -17.54
CA ALA A 68 -6.16 20.49 -17.14
C ALA A 68 -6.67 20.31 -15.71
N LYS A 69 -6.91 19.05 -15.29
CA LYS A 69 -7.47 18.73 -13.97
C LYS A 69 -6.41 18.46 -12.90
N TYR A 70 -5.26 17.89 -13.30
CA TYR A 70 -4.20 17.40 -12.42
C TYR A 70 -2.79 17.76 -12.93
N PRO A 71 -2.48 19.06 -13.12
CA PRO A 71 -1.26 19.51 -13.81
C PRO A 71 0.05 19.11 -13.10
N ILE A 72 0.00 18.84 -11.80
CA ILE A 72 1.16 18.46 -11.00
C ILE A 72 1.31 16.94 -10.82
N CYS A 73 0.31 16.16 -11.22
CA CYS A 73 0.30 14.71 -11.04
C CYS A 73 1.46 14.08 -11.79
N ARG A 74 2.18 13.16 -11.13
CA ARG A 74 3.29 12.44 -11.72
C ARG A 74 3.06 10.94 -11.83
N VAL A 75 2.30 10.40 -10.89
CA VAL A 75 2.13 8.96 -10.66
C VAL A 75 0.70 8.74 -10.24
N ILE A 76 0.08 7.73 -10.82
CA ILE A 76 -1.14 7.15 -10.29
C ILE A 76 -0.73 5.83 -9.67
N VAL A 77 -0.99 5.68 -8.37
CA VAL A 77 -0.71 4.46 -7.63
C VAL A 77 -2.04 3.78 -7.40
N ASP A 78 -2.22 2.64 -8.05
CA ASP A 78 -3.37 1.79 -7.83
C ASP A 78 -3.00 0.63 -6.90
N CYS A 79 -3.90 0.30 -5.98
CA CYS A 79 -3.67 -0.77 -5.00
C CYS A 79 -4.25 -2.08 -5.49
N THR A 80 -3.46 -3.14 -5.42
CA THR A 80 -3.97 -4.49 -5.61
C THR A 80 -4.58 -4.97 -4.30
N GLU A 81 -5.90 -5.08 -4.30
CA GLU A 81 -6.69 -5.71 -3.24
C GLU A 81 -6.50 -7.24 -3.29
N ILE A 82 -6.12 -7.84 -2.15
CA ILE A 82 -5.87 -9.29 -2.02
C ILE A 82 -6.85 -9.86 -1.00
N ARG A 83 -7.50 -10.97 -1.31
CA ARG A 83 -8.43 -11.64 -0.39
C ARG A 83 -7.73 -12.06 0.90
N THR A 84 -8.35 -11.74 2.04
CA THR A 84 -7.91 -12.13 3.38
C THR A 84 -8.87 -13.12 4.04
N GLU A 85 -8.43 -13.73 5.15
CA GLU A 85 -9.30 -14.53 5.99
C GLU A 85 -10.39 -13.67 6.62
N THR A 86 -11.58 -14.24 6.80
CA THR A 86 -12.68 -13.51 7.42
C THR A 86 -12.40 -13.35 8.92
N PRO A 87 -12.23 -12.11 9.42
CA PRO A 87 -11.92 -11.91 10.83
C PRO A 87 -13.11 -12.33 11.70
N SER A 88 -12.85 -12.77 12.93
CA SER A 88 -13.91 -13.23 13.85
C SER A 88 -14.82 -12.09 14.30
N SER A 89 -14.24 -10.91 14.53
CA SER A 89 -14.95 -9.72 15.02
C SER A 89 -15.74 -9.02 13.92
N LEU A 90 -16.99 -8.63 14.23
CA LEU A 90 -17.84 -7.88 13.29
C LEU A 90 -17.22 -6.53 12.90
N GLN A 91 -16.52 -5.89 13.84
CA GLN A 91 -15.83 -4.63 13.60
C GLN A 91 -14.72 -4.79 12.55
N SER A 92 -13.88 -5.82 12.68
CA SER A 92 -12.83 -6.10 11.72
C SER A 92 -13.40 -6.53 10.36
N LYS A 93 -14.52 -7.29 10.34
CA LYS A 93 -15.20 -7.64 9.08
C LYS A 93 -15.66 -6.40 8.33
N SER A 94 -16.25 -5.43 9.04
CA SER A 94 -16.70 -4.18 8.43
C SER A 94 -15.54 -3.34 7.89
N LEU A 95 -14.36 -3.41 8.50
CA LEU A 95 -13.19 -2.65 8.05
C LEU A 95 -12.52 -3.27 6.83
N MET A 96 -12.44 -4.60 6.78
CA MET A 96 -11.76 -5.33 5.71
C MET A 96 -12.67 -5.64 4.52
N TYR A 97 -13.98 -5.44 4.62
CA TYR A 97 -14.86 -5.71 3.48
C TYR A 97 -14.66 -4.66 2.38
N SER A 98 -14.28 -5.12 1.19
CA SER A 98 -14.27 -4.31 -0.01
C SER A 98 -15.61 -4.45 -0.72
N ASP A 99 -16.39 -3.37 -0.76
CA ASP A 99 -17.62 -3.31 -1.54
C ASP A 99 -17.35 -3.50 -3.05
N TYR A 100 -16.20 -3.02 -3.52
CA TYR A 100 -15.80 -3.16 -4.91
C TYR A 100 -15.55 -4.61 -5.31
N LYS A 101 -14.99 -5.42 -4.39
CA LYS A 101 -14.65 -6.82 -4.66
C LYS A 101 -15.60 -7.84 -4.04
N SER A 102 -16.58 -7.39 -3.25
CA SER A 102 -17.53 -8.21 -2.49
C SER A 102 -16.87 -9.28 -1.59
N HIS A 103 -15.70 -8.96 -1.01
CA HIS A 103 -15.01 -9.85 -0.08
C HIS A 103 -14.05 -9.12 0.87
N MET A 104 -13.56 -9.84 1.89
CA MET A 104 -12.58 -9.35 2.86
C MET A 104 -11.21 -9.21 2.21
N THR A 105 -10.60 -8.03 2.33
CA THR A 105 -9.35 -7.60 1.71
C THR A 105 -8.42 -6.98 2.74
#